data_AF-R9IBK2-F1
#
_entry.id   AF-R9IBK2-F1
#
_cell.length_a   1.000
_cell.length_b   1.000
_cell.length_c   1.000
_cell.angle_alpha   90.00
_cell.angle_beta   90.00
_cell.angle_gamma   90.00
#
_symmetry.space_group_name_H-M   'P 1'
#
loop_
_entity.id
_entity.type
_entity.pdbx_description
1 polymer ?
#
loop_
_entity_poly.entity_id
_entity_poly.type
_entity_poly.pdbx_seq_one_letter_code
_entity_poly.pdbx_strand_id
1 'polypeptide(L)' 'MKCLLRNKANFSVLEGLLTTLLGKEIIIQRLPENESNQKDEYDKYNRVNMLAEKSKE' A
#
# COMPACT_ATOMS: atom_id res chain seq x y z
N MET A 1 -13.00 -11.35 -4.40
CA MET A 1 -11.59 -10.92 -4.60
C MET A 1 -11.04 -10.36 -3.29
N LYS A 2 -10.07 -11.05 -2.68
CA LYS A 2 -9.42 -10.59 -1.44
C LYS A 2 -8.27 -9.67 -1.81
N CYS A 3 -8.45 -8.37 -1.68
CA CYS A 3 -7.34 -7.42 -1.75
C CYS A 3 -6.55 -7.50 -0.43
N LEU A 4 -5.61 -8.44 -0.32
CA LEU A 4 -4.85 -8.68 0.91
C LEU A 4 -4.27 -7.37 1.46
N LEU A 5 -3.62 -6.57 0.61
CA LEU A 5 -3.00 -5.29 0.98
C LEU A 5 -3.99 -4.21 1.45
N ARG A 6 -5.30 -4.36 1.22
CA ARG A 6 -6.33 -3.41 1.72
C ARG A 6 -6.75 -3.66 3.16
N ASN A 7 -6.31 -4.77 3.76
CA ASN A 7 -6.54 -5.00 5.18
C ASN A 7 -5.69 -4.01 5.99
N LYS A 8 -6.31 -3.25 6.90
CA LYS A 8 -5.62 -2.32 7.80
C LYS A 8 -4.49 -2.97 8.60
N ALA A 9 -4.61 -4.27 8.91
CA ALA A 9 -3.54 -5.04 9.55
C ALA A 9 -2.26 -5.15 8.70
N ASN A 10 -2.37 -5.01 7.38
CA ASN A 10 -1.24 -5.05 6.46
C ASN A 10 -0.60 -3.68 6.22
N PHE A 11 -1.19 -2.59 6.74
CA PHE A 11 -0.63 -1.25 6.60
C PHE A 11 0.61 -1.11 7.46
N SER A 12 0.54 -1.52 8.72
CA SER A 12 1.67 -1.46 9.67
C SER A 12 2.87 -2.29 9.21
N VAL A 13 2.62 -3.46 8.60
CA VAL A 13 3.70 -4.28 8.01
C VAL A 13 4.35 -3.57 6.83
N LEU A 14 3.55 -2.91 5.99
CA LEU A 14 4.03 -2.19 4.82
C LEU A 14 4.75 -0.88 5.18
N GLU A 15 4.28 -0.15 6.19
CA GLU A 15 4.94 1.02 6.79
C GLU A 15 6.34 0.65 7.30
N GLY A 16 6.45 -0.42 8.08
CA GLY A 16 7.73 -0.89 8.62
C GLY A 16 8.70 -1.35 7.52
N LEU A 17 8.20 -2.06 6.52
CA LEU A 17 9.00 -2.48 5.36
C LEU A 17 9.54 -1.27 4.58
N LEU A 18 8.68 -0.32 4.23
CA LEU A 18 9.05 0.87 3.47
C LEU A 18 9.98 1.78 4.27
N THR A 19 9.74 1.92 5.57
CA THR A 19 10.61 2.70 6.46
C THR A 19 12.03 2.11 6.51
N THR A 20 12.13 0.78 6.59
CA THR A 20 13.43 0.09 6.59
C THR A 20 14.13 0.21 5.24
N LEU A 21 13.42 0.05 4.13
CA LEU A 21 14.00 0.10 2.78
C LEU A 21 14.45 1.51 2.37
N LEU A 22 13.70 2.54 2.76
CA LEU A 22 13.93 3.92 2.34
C LEU A 22 14.66 4.77 3.40
N GLY A 23 14.87 4.21 4.61
CA GLY A 23 15.56 4.89 5.72
C GLY A 23 14.83 6.13 6.24
N LYS A 24 13.52 6.22 5.98
CA LYS A 24 12.66 7.36 6.32
C LYS A 24 11.34 6.84 6.83
N GLU A 25 10.84 7.42 7.91
CA GLU A 25 9.53 7.04 8.43
C GLU A 25 8.43 7.39 7.40
N ILE A 26 7.64 6.36 7.08
CA ILE A 26 6.55 6.40 6.11
C ILE A 26 5.28 5.95 6.81
N ILE A 27 4.27 6.82 6.79
CA ILE A 27 2.96 6.58 7.41
C ILE A 27 1.90 6.53 6.30
N ILE A 28 1.20 5.40 6.17
CA ILE A 28 0.18 5.18 5.15
C ILE A 28 -1.12 5.85 5.58
N GLN A 29 -1.50 6.94 4.92
CA GLN A 29 -2.74 7.66 5.19
C GLN A 29 -3.96 6.97 4.59
N ARG A 30 -3.84 6.51 3.34
CA ARG A 30 -4.93 5.88 2.61
C ARG A 30 -4.42 5.05 1.43
N LEU A 31 -5.08 3.93 1.17
CA LEU A 31 -4.98 3.20 -0.09
C LEU A 31 -6.20 3.51 -0.99
N PRO A 32 -6.10 4.48 -1.93
CA PRO A 32 -7.21 4.79 -2.84
C PRO A 32 -7.66 3.59 -3.68
N GLU A 33 -8.96 3.53 -3.98
CA GLU A 33 -9.58 2.37 -4.61
C GLU A 33 -9.49 2.33 -6.14
N ASN A 34 -9.11 3.43 -6.79
CA ASN A 34 -9.77 3.74 -8.06
C ASN A 34 -8.92 3.83 -9.34
N GLU A 35 -7.80 3.13 -9.50
CA GLU A 35 -7.10 3.22 -10.82
C GLU A 35 -6.57 1.93 -11.46
N SER A 36 -6.49 0.77 -10.78
CA SER A 36 -6.01 -0.46 -11.45
C SER A 36 -6.33 -1.78 -10.74
N ASN A 37 -7.43 -1.85 -9.98
CA ASN A 37 -7.87 -3.16 -9.53
C ASN A 37 -8.45 -3.90 -10.74
N GLN A 38 -7.70 -4.90 -11.21
CA GLN A 38 -8.07 -5.76 -12.33
C GLN A 38 -9.48 -6.29 -12.13
N LYS A 39 -10.29 -6.20 -13.18
CA LYS A 39 -11.64 -6.78 -13.22
C LYS A 39 -11.62 -8.30 -13.37
N ASP A 40 -10.46 -8.86 -13.69
CA ASP A 40 -10.27 -10.23 -14.15
C ASP A 40 -9.38 -11.02 -13.17
N GLU A 41 -9.73 -12.28 -12.93
CA GLU A 41 -9.07 -13.15 -11.94
C GLU A 41 -7.68 -13.62 -12.37
N TYR A 42 -7.35 -13.49 -13.66
CA TYR A 42 -6.10 -13.97 -14.26
C TYR A 42 -4.97 -12.94 -14.28
N ASP A 43 -5.28 -11.69 -13.97
CA ASP A 43 -4.32 -10.63 -14.11
C ASP A 43 -3.46 -10.61 -12.83
N LYS A 44 -2.19 -11.03 -12.96
CA LYS A 44 -1.32 -11.42 -11.83
C LYS A 44 -0.76 -10.26 -10.99
N TYR A 45 -0.99 -9.03 -11.41
CA TYR A 45 -0.40 -7.84 -10.80
C TYR A 45 -1.38 -7.04 -9.95
N ASN A 46 -1.34 -7.26 -8.62
CA ASN A 46 -2.10 -6.44 -7.68
C ASN A 46 -1.45 -5.05 -7.54
N ARG A 47 -1.92 -4.06 -8.31
CA ARG A 47 -1.47 -2.66 -8.22
C ARG A 47 -2.25 -1.92 -7.15
N VAL A 48 -1.53 -1.33 -6.21
CA VAL A 48 -2.12 -0.55 -5.11
C VAL A 48 -1.50 0.84 -5.14
N ASN A 49 -2.33 1.84 -5.45
CA ASN A 49 -1.97 3.23 -5.23
C ASN A 49 -2.03 3.50 -3.73
N MET A 50 -1.06 4.27 -3.24
CA MET A 50 -0.91 4.59 -1.82
C MET A 50 -0.63 6.08 -1.66
N LEU A 51 -1.38 6.71 -0.78
CA LEU A 51 -1.04 8.01 -0.24
C LEU A 51 -0.37 7.80 1.11
N ALA A 52 0.90 8.20 1.20
CA ALA A 52 1.67 8.14 2.43
C ALA A 52 2.25 9.51 2.77
N GLU A 53 2.33 9.81 4.05
CA GLU A 53 3.08 10.95 4.56
C GLU A 53 4.54 10.54 4.80
N LYS A 54 5.45 11.41 4.38
CA LYS A 54 6.85 11.35 4.79
C LYS A 54 7.01 12.22 6.04
N SER A 55 7.86 11.80 6.97
CA SER A 55 8.24 12.68 8.07
C SER A 55 8.90 13.94 7.50
N LYS A 56 8.43 15.10 7.96
CA LYS A 56 8.99 16.41 7.58
C LYS A 56 10.39 16.49 8.19
N GLU A 57 11.39 16.49 7.32
CA GLU A 57 12.73 16.97 7.65
C GLU A 57 12.72 18.49 7.76
#